data_AF-A0A1H8V0H9-F1
#
_entry.id   AF-A0A1H8V0H9-F1
#
_cell.length_a   1.000
_cell.length_b   1.000
_cell.length_c   1.000
_cell.angle_alpha   90.00
_cell.angle_beta   90.00
_cell.angle_gamma   90.00
#
_symmetry.space_group_name_H-M   'P 1'
#
loop_
_entity.id
_entity.type
_entity.pdbx_description
1 polymer ?
#
loop_
_entity_poly.entity_id
_entity_poly.type
_entity_poly.pdbx_seq_one_letter_code
_entity_poly.pdbx_strand_id
1 'polypeptide(L)'
;MSEDNTNSTLPNLTSSQMTSARQIPFQKSASSASNEAGWNVEASIAGRDSNALLHSLYKFNATEGDTLDLFSVSFFDPFLLRVYDKNGNILVTNNESNDPPDSAFMIDGIGHGSDYVKDFMATYTGTYYVEASWNQGSFYTFYDLIIGVDTDTSLDQRADEIFSWAESQYPDLFSGHSQSQEIAGGYHARIYADSGTALGEKNGDIYFYDAWTETTMIVGTVNDFPI
;
A
#
# COMPACT_ATOMS: atom_id res chain seq x y z
N MET A 1 13.04 9.29 -5.74
CA MET A 1 11.95 10.21 -6.11
C MET A 1 10.70 9.37 -6.04
N SER A 2 9.84 9.58 -5.05
CA SER A 2 8.51 8.98 -5.07
C SER A 2 7.74 9.63 -6.21
N GLU A 3 7.21 8.82 -7.12
CA GLU A 3 6.26 9.33 -8.10
C GLU A 3 4.99 9.71 -7.33
N ASP A 4 4.56 10.96 -7.46
CA ASP A 4 3.31 11.46 -6.90
C ASP A 4 2.15 10.75 -7.59
N ASN A 5 1.72 9.63 -7.01
CA ASN A 5 0.67 8.76 -7.54
C ASN A 5 -0.73 9.38 -7.47
N THR A 6 -0.88 10.58 -6.89
CA THR A 6 -2.17 11.27 -6.75
C THR A 6 -2.66 11.93 -8.06
N ASN A 7 -1.80 12.09 -9.06
CA ASN A 7 -2.14 12.58 -10.41
C ASN A 7 -2.04 11.48 -11.49
N SER A 8 -2.43 10.26 -11.14
CA SER A 8 -2.46 9.16 -12.10
C SER A 8 -3.50 9.42 -13.20
N THR A 9 -3.10 9.40 -14.47
CA THR A 9 -4.03 9.41 -15.62
C THR A 9 -4.77 8.08 -15.78
N LEU A 10 -4.55 7.13 -14.88
CA LEU A 10 -5.17 5.82 -14.91
C LEU A 10 -6.64 5.90 -14.49
N PRO A 11 -7.50 5.06 -15.07
CA PRO A 11 -8.92 5.08 -14.78
C PRO A 11 -9.23 4.49 -13.41
N ASN A 12 -10.05 5.21 -12.63
CA ASN A 12 -10.72 4.69 -11.44
C ASN A 12 -11.72 3.58 -11.79
N LEU A 13 -12.08 2.75 -10.80
CA LEU A 13 -13.10 1.72 -10.95
C LEU A 13 -14.49 2.33 -11.04
N THR A 14 -15.29 1.80 -11.96
CA THR A 14 -16.73 2.06 -12.01
C THR A 14 -17.48 1.24 -10.95
N SER A 15 -18.69 1.67 -10.59
CA SER A 15 -19.56 0.88 -9.69
C SER A 15 -19.86 -0.53 -10.22
N SER A 16 -19.92 -0.70 -11.54
CA SER A 16 -20.12 -2.02 -12.16
C SER A 16 -18.91 -2.94 -11.93
N GLN A 17 -17.70 -2.42 -12.11
CA GLN A 17 -16.46 -3.17 -11.84
C GLN A 17 -16.37 -3.56 -10.36
N MET A 18 -16.56 -2.61 -9.44
CA MET A 18 -16.56 -2.86 -8.00
C MET A 18 -17.61 -3.93 -7.61
N THR A 19 -18.79 -3.89 -8.20
CA THR A 19 -19.84 -4.91 -7.96
C THR A 19 -19.44 -6.28 -8.47
N SER A 20 -18.76 -6.34 -9.63
CA SER A 20 -18.30 -7.60 -10.23
C SER A 20 -17.04 -8.18 -9.59
N ALA A 21 -16.33 -7.41 -8.75
CA ALA A 21 -15.10 -7.82 -8.10
C ALA A 21 -15.32 -9.05 -7.21
N ARG A 22 -14.46 -10.05 -7.37
CA ARG A 22 -14.54 -11.32 -6.63
C ARG A 22 -13.98 -11.14 -5.22
N GLN A 23 -14.67 -11.66 -4.21
CA GLN A 23 -14.14 -11.64 -2.86
C GLN A 23 -12.97 -12.61 -2.73
N ILE A 24 -11.85 -12.16 -2.17
CA ILE A 24 -10.77 -13.02 -1.69
C ILE A 24 -10.80 -13.03 -0.15
N PRO A 25 -10.92 -14.19 0.51
CA PRO A 25 -10.98 -14.27 1.96
C PRO A 25 -9.56 -14.42 2.56
N PHE A 26 -9.27 -13.65 3.62
CA PHE A 26 -8.10 -13.89 4.44
C PHE A 26 -8.20 -15.21 5.19
N GLN A 27 -7.08 -15.89 5.28
CA GLN A 27 -6.87 -17.08 6.09
C GLN A 27 -5.69 -16.82 7.01
N LYS A 28 -5.67 -17.49 8.16
CA LYS A 28 -4.49 -17.45 9.02
C LYS A 28 -3.33 -18.06 8.25
N SER A 29 -2.23 -17.32 8.10
CA SER A 29 -1.08 -17.79 7.34
C SER A 29 -0.61 -19.14 7.89
N ALA A 30 -0.52 -20.14 7.02
CA ALA A 30 -0.29 -21.53 7.42
C ALA A 30 1.08 -21.75 8.07
N SER A 31 1.98 -20.78 7.97
CA SER A 31 3.37 -20.81 8.39
C SER A 31 3.65 -19.98 9.64
N SER A 32 2.99 -20.32 10.74
CA SER A 32 3.45 -19.95 12.09
C SER A 32 4.78 -20.62 12.51
N ALA A 33 5.55 -21.15 11.55
CA ALA A 33 6.80 -21.88 11.79
C ALA A 33 8.00 -21.31 11.01
N SER A 34 7.82 -20.43 10.02
CA SER A 34 8.91 -19.78 9.27
C SER A 34 8.41 -18.75 8.25
N ASN A 35 7.60 -17.77 8.66
CA ASN A 35 7.31 -16.63 7.78
C ASN A 35 8.56 -15.75 7.69
N GLU A 36 9.43 -16.01 6.72
CA GLU A 36 10.51 -15.06 6.36
C GLU A 36 9.92 -13.69 5.98
N ALA A 37 8.65 -13.65 5.55
CA ALA A 37 7.91 -12.43 5.23
C ALA A 37 7.19 -11.76 6.43
N GLY A 38 7.10 -12.39 7.60
CA GLY A 38 6.51 -11.78 8.80
C GLY A 38 4.97 -11.70 8.90
N TRP A 39 4.19 -12.01 7.85
CA TRP A 39 2.73 -11.79 7.83
C TRP A 39 1.94 -12.60 8.88
N ASN A 40 0.91 -11.98 9.47
CA ASN A 40 0.00 -12.60 10.44
C ASN A 40 -1.17 -13.35 9.74
N VAL A 41 -1.68 -12.79 8.64
CA VAL A 41 -2.72 -13.39 7.79
C VAL A 41 -2.42 -13.19 6.30
N GLU A 42 -2.97 -14.06 5.45
CA GLU A 42 -2.78 -13.99 4.01
C GLU A 42 -4.07 -14.31 3.26
N ALA A 43 -4.23 -13.74 2.07
CA ALA A 43 -5.25 -14.10 1.11
C ALA A 43 -4.55 -14.40 -0.22
N SER A 44 -4.83 -15.57 -0.82
CA SER A 44 -4.24 -15.94 -2.11
C SER A 44 -5.24 -16.55 -3.08
N ILE A 45 -5.02 -16.32 -4.37
CA ILE A 45 -5.78 -16.92 -5.45
C ILE A 45 -4.87 -17.22 -6.64
N ALA A 46 -4.66 -18.51 -6.87
CA ALA A 46 -3.86 -19.00 -7.98
C ALA A 46 -4.69 -19.83 -8.96
N GLY A 47 -4.24 -19.89 -10.21
CA GLY A 47 -4.92 -20.69 -11.22
C GLY A 47 -4.14 -20.85 -12.52
N ARG A 48 -4.77 -21.56 -13.46
CA ARG A 48 -4.25 -21.78 -14.82
C ARG A 48 -5.32 -21.57 -15.90
N ASP A 49 -6.43 -20.94 -15.54
CA ASP A 49 -7.51 -20.67 -16.49
C ASP A 49 -7.06 -19.62 -17.52
N SER A 50 -7.37 -19.84 -18.80
CA SER A 50 -7.08 -18.85 -19.84
C SER A 50 -7.91 -17.58 -19.67
N ASN A 51 -7.35 -16.44 -20.09
CA ASN A 51 -7.99 -15.12 -20.02
C ASN A 51 -8.21 -14.62 -18.59
N ALA A 52 -7.30 -14.93 -17.67
CA ALA A 52 -7.35 -14.45 -16.28
C ALA A 52 -7.35 -12.92 -16.20
N LEU A 53 -6.77 -12.22 -17.20
CA LEU A 53 -6.84 -10.76 -17.35
C LEU A 53 -8.28 -10.21 -17.42
N LEU A 54 -9.26 -11.01 -17.84
CA LEU A 54 -10.67 -10.59 -17.85
C LEU A 54 -11.33 -10.68 -16.46
N HIS A 55 -10.62 -11.24 -15.47
CA HIS A 55 -11.13 -11.61 -14.15
C HIS A 55 -10.13 -11.28 -13.03
N SER A 56 -9.25 -10.30 -13.23
CA SER A 56 -8.16 -9.94 -12.31
C SER A 56 -8.55 -8.93 -11.22
N LEU A 57 -9.82 -8.53 -11.15
CA LEU A 57 -10.33 -7.63 -10.11
C LEU A 57 -10.90 -8.40 -8.91
N TYR A 58 -10.27 -8.21 -7.76
CA TYR A 58 -10.67 -8.78 -6.48
C TYR A 58 -10.98 -7.71 -5.46
N LYS A 59 -11.70 -8.08 -4.41
CA LYS A 59 -11.94 -7.26 -3.23
C LYS A 59 -11.62 -8.03 -1.96
N PHE A 60 -11.08 -7.32 -0.98
CA PHE A 60 -10.69 -7.83 0.32
C PHE A 60 -11.09 -6.83 1.40
N ASN A 61 -11.10 -7.27 2.67
CA ASN A 61 -11.34 -6.37 3.80
C ASN A 61 -10.05 -6.23 4.61
N ALA A 62 -9.66 -5.00 4.91
CA ALA A 62 -8.53 -4.70 5.79
C ALA A 62 -8.98 -3.81 6.95
N THR A 63 -8.20 -3.80 8.03
CA THR A 63 -8.36 -2.93 9.18
C THR A 63 -7.47 -1.71 9.00
N GLU A 64 -7.92 -0.55 9.46
CA GLU A 64 -7.09 0.65 9.49
C GLU A 64 -5.79 0.39 10.28
N GLY A 65 -4.65 0.77 9.71
CA GLY A 65 -3.32 0.51 10.25
C GLY A 65 -2.68 -0.80 9.79
N ASP A 66 -3.45 -1.77 9.27
CA ASP A 66 -2.87 -2.99 8.69
C ASP A 66 -1.84 -2.60 7.61
N THR A 67 -0.65 -3.20 7.66
CA THR A 67 0.37 -3.05 6.61
C THR A 67 0.28 -4.27 5.69
N LEU A 68 0.16 -4.03 4.39
CA LEU A 68 -0.12 -5.05 3.39
C LEU A 68 1.01 -5.13 2.37
N ASP A 69 1.41 -6.37 2.07
CA ASP A 69 2.23 -6.69 0.92
C ASP A 69 1.38 -7.41 -0.13
N LEU A 70 1.36 -6.90 -1.35
CA LEU A 70 0.57 -7.44 -2.44
C LEU A 70 1.49 -7.88 -3.57
N PHE A 71 1.26 -9.08 -4.11
CA PHE A 71 2.01 -9.64 -5.23
C PHE A 71 1.04 -10.10 -6.30
N SER A 72 1.30 -9.71 -7.55
CA SER A 72 0.69 -10.30 -8.73
C SER A 72 1.77 -11.07 -9.48
N VAL A 73 1.53 -12.34 -9.76
CA VAL A 73 2.49 -13.20 -10.47
C VAL A 73 1.81 -13.79 -11.69
N SER A 74 2.46 -13.74 -12.86
CA SER A 74 2.00 -14.45 -14.05
C SER A 74 3.16 -14.90 -14.93
N PHE A 75 2.87 -15.68 -15.99
CA PHE A 75 3.93 -16.19 -16.85
C PHE A 75 4.79 -15.07 -17.48
N PHE A 76 4.14 -14.07 -18.06
CA PHE A 76 4.80 -12.80 -18.35
C PHE A 76 4.57 -11.84 -17.20
N ASP A 77 5.35 -10.78 -17.21
CA ASP A 77 5.18 -9.64 -16.32
C ASP A 77 3.74 -9.12 -16.37
N PRO A 78 3.03 -9.11 -15.23
CA PRO A 78 1.73 -8.45 -15.15
C PRO A 78 1.84 -7.00 -15.61
N PHE A 79 0.71 -6.40 -16.00
CA PHE A 79 0.78 -5.08 -16.65
C PHE A 79 0.91 -3.92 -15.68
N LEU A 80 0.24 -4.02 -14.52
CA LEU A 80 0.17 -2.96 -13.49
C LEU A 80 -0.72 -3.42 -12.32
N LEU A 81 -0.13 -3.82 -11.20
CA LEU A 81 -0.82 -4.07 -9.94
C LEU A 81 -1.31 -2.75 -9.31
N ARG A 82 -2.60 -2.70 -8.95
CA ARG A 82 -3.25 -1.50 -8.40
C ARG A 82 -4.16 -1.82 -7.24
N VAL A 83 -4.17 -0.94 -6.23
CA VAL A 83 -5.09 -0.99 -5.10
C VAL A 83 -6.03 0.23 -5.14
N TYR A 84 -7.30 0.01 -4.83
CA TYR A 84 -8.33 1.05 -4.85
C TYR A 84 -9.10 1.11 -3.54
N ASP A 85 -9.61 2.31 -3.25
CA ASP A 85 -10.49 2.57 -2.12
C ASP A 85 -11.93 2.07 -2.36
N LYS A 86 -12.79 2.24 -1.34
CA LYS A 86 -14.21 1.89 -1.36
C LYS A 86 -15.03 2.65 -2.42
N ASN A 87 -14.51 3.75 -2.94
CA ASN A 87 -15.13 4.57 -3.98
C ASN A 87 -14.59 4.25 -5.39
N GLY A 88 -13.59 3.36 -5.49
CA GLY A 88 -12.93 3.00 -6.73
C GLY A 88 -11.78 3.92 -7.13
N ASN A 89 -11.33 4.82 -6.25
CA ASN A 89 -10.17 5.66 -6.50
C ASN A 89 -8.88 4.86 -6.30
N ILE A 90 -7.89 5.07 -7.16
CA ILE A 90 -6.56 4.46 -7.00
C ILE A 90 -5.90 5.01 -5.72
N LEU A 91 -5.38 4.11 -4.88
CA LEU A 91 -4.57 4.43 -3.70
C LEU A 91 -3.08 4.21 -3.95
N VAL A 92 -2.73 3.13 -4.67
CA VAL A 92 -1.33 2.80 -4.98
C VAL A 92 -1.25 1.94 -6.24
N THR A 93 -0.15 2.08 -6.98
CA THR A 93 0.23 1.24 -8.11
C THR A 93 1.62 0.65 -7.85
N ASN A 94 1.94 -0.53 -8.40
CA ASN A 94 3.32 -1.01 -8.38
C ASN A 94 4.25 -0.05 -9.13
N ASN A 95 5.55 -0.23 -8.90
CA ASN A 95 6.60 0.52 -9.57
C ASN A 95 7.50 -0.47 -10.31
N GLU A 96 7.37 -0.53 -11.62
CA GLU A 96 8.15 -1.41 -12.52
C GLU A 96 9.67 -1.38 -12.29
N SER A 97 10.22 -0.30 -11.70
CA SER A 97 11.65 -0.21 -11.40
C SER A 97 12.09 -0.98 -10.16
N ASN A 98 11.16 -1.42 -9.30
CA ASN A 98 11.43 -2.18 -8.09
C ASN A 98 11.08 -3.66 -8.20
N ASP A 99 10.43 -4.09 -9.28
CA ASP A 99 9.99 -5.48 -9.48
C ASP A 99 11.15 -6.49 -9.44
N PRO A 100 10.95 -7.67 -8.84
CA PRO A 100 12.00 -8.65 -8.68
C PRO A 100 12.27 -9.33 -10.04
N PRO A 101 13.46 -9.90 -10.25
CA PRO A 101 13.73 -10.62 -11.48
C PRO A 101 12.82 -11.86 -11.59
N ASP A 102 12.43 -12.28 -12.80
CA ASP A 102 11.57 -13.46 -13.05
C ASP A 102 12.04 -14.74 -12.34
N SER A 103 13.34 -14.84 -12.07
CA SER A 103 13.94 -15.94 -11.32
C SER A 103 13.56 -15.99 -9.83
N ALA A 104 12.93 -14.94 -9.30
CA ALA A 104 12.41 -14.90 -7.94
C ALA A 104 11.18 -15.82 -7.79
N PHE A 105 10.39 -15.99 -8.86
CA PHE A 105 9.18 -16.82 -8.87
C PHE A 105 9.34 -17.98 -9.86
N MET A 106 10.00 -19.04 -9.40
CA MET A 106 10.20 -20.26 -10.18
C MET A 106 9.06 -21.26 -9.93
N ILE A 107 8.24 -21.50 -10.95
CA ILE A 107 7.15 -22.48 -10.90
C ILE A 107 7.40 -23.52 -11.98
N ASP A 108 7.44 -24.79 -11.60
CA ASP A 108 7.80 -25.91 -12.48
C ASP A 108 9.15 -25.71 -13.19
N GLY A 109 10.09 -25.00 -12.55
CA GLY A 109 11.42 -24.70 -13.11
C GLY A 109 11.43 -23.57 -14.15
N ILE A 110 10.35 -22.80 -14.25
CA ILE A 110 10.18 -21.70 -15.19
C ILE A 110 9.99 -20.41 -14.41
N GLY A 111 10.71 -19.34 -14.80
CA GLY A 111 10.57 -18.01 -14.21
C GLY A 111 9.25 -17.35 -14.59
N HIS A 112 8.71 -16.55 -13.68
CA HIS A 112 7.45 -15.84 -13.84
C HIS A 112 7.68 -14.37 -13.49
N GLY A 113 7.10 -13.48 -14.29
CA GLY A 113 7.10 -12.04 -13.99
C GLY A 113 6.16 -11.72 -12.83
N SER A 114 6.41 -10.60 -12.17
CA SER A 114 5.65 -10.22 -10.99
C SER A 114 5.69 -8.73 -10.70
N ASP A 115 4.52 -8.20 -10.38
CA ASP A 115 4.37 -6.87 -9.83
C ASP A 115 4.21 -6.99 -8.31
N TYR A 116 4.80 -6.09 -7.53
CA TYR A 116 4.47 -6.00 -6.11
C TYR A 116 4.27 -4.58 -5.59
N VAL A 117 3.42 -4.48 -4.58
CA VAL A 117 3.22 -3.30 -3.74
C VAL A 117 3.60 -3.74 -2.33
N LYS A 118 4.61 -3.10 -1.76
CA LYS A 118 5.12 -3.43 -0.43
C LYS A 118 4.69 -2.37 0.59
N ASP A 119 4.47 -2.79 1.82
CA ASP A 119 4.28 -1.92 2.98
C ASP A 119 3.10 -0.94 2.80
N PHE A 120 2.09 -1.30 2.00
CA PHE A 120 0.90 -0.48 1.81
C PHE A 120 0.05 -0.50 3.07
N MET A 121 -0.14 0.64 3.71
CA MET A 121 -0.93 0.73 4.93
C MET A 121 -2.38 1.10 4.62
N ALA A 122 -3.30 0.30 5.15
CA ALA A 122 -4.73 0.56 5.06
C ALA A 122 -5.10 1.82 5.86
N THR A 123 -5.65 2.83 5.19
CA THR A 123 -6.03 4.13 5.80
C THR A 123 -7.45 4.15 6.35
N TYR A 124 -8.20 3.05 6.20
CA TYR A 124 -9.51 2.87 6.79
C TYR A 124 -9.85 1.39 6.96
N THR A 125 -10.74 1.10 7.92
CA THR A 125 -11.31 -0.25 8.07
C THR A 125 -12.44 -0.46 7.07
N GLY A 126 -12.34 -1.47 6.22
CA GLY A 126 -13.39 -1.81 5.26
C GLY A 126 -12.90 -2.50 4.01
N THR A 127 -13.68 -2.37 2.94
CA THR A 127 -13.40 -3.03 1.66
C THR A 127 -12.43 -2.21 0.82
N TYR A 128 -11.43 -2.91 0.29
CA TYR A 128 -10.50 -2.45 -0.73
C TYR A 128 -10.65 -3.32 -1.98
N TYR A 129 -10.16 -2.82 -3.11
CA TYR A 129 -10.09 -3.56 -4.35
C TYR A 129 -8.65 -3.66 -4.82
N VAL A 130 -8.32 -4.77 -5.47
CA VAL A 130 -7.02 -4.99 -6.11
C VAL A 130 -7.21 -5.52 -7.51
N GLU A 131 -6.51 -4.92 -8.46
CA GLU A 131 -6.46 -5.34 -9.85
C GLU A 131 -5.08 -5.95 -10.13
N ALA A 132 -5.04 -7.28 -10.29
CA ALA A 132 -3.79 -8.03 -10.45
C ALA A 132 -3.18 -7.89 -11.86
N SER A 133 -3.99 -7.54 -12.87
CA SER A 133 -3.53 -7.25 -14.26
C SER A 133 -2.63 -8.33 -14.89
N TRP A 134 -2.88 -9.62 -14.64
CA TRP A 134 -2.03 -10.72 -15.12
C TRP A 134 -1.81 -10.75 -16.63
N ASN A 135 -0.59 -11.09 -17.04
CA ASN A 135 -0.19 -11.24 -18.43
C ASN A 135 0.16 -12.71 -18.73
N GLN A 136 -0.83 -13.45 -19.22
CA GLN A 136 -0.67 -14.88 -19.48
C GLN A 136 -0.07 -15.13 -20.85
N GLY A 137 0.73 -16.20 -20.96
CA GLY A 137 1.08 -16.77 -22.25
C GLY A 137 -0.06 -17.61 -22.84
N SER A 138 0.03 -17.92 -24.13
CA SER A 138 -0.92 -18.83 -24.80
C SER A 138 -0.75 -20.29 -24.38
N PHE A 139 0.44 -20.66 -23.89
CA PHE A 139 0.76 -22.02 -23.43
C PHE A 139 0.87 -22.10 -21.91
N TYR A 140 1.50 -21.10 -21.28
CA TYR A 140 1.64 -20.99 -19.84
C TYR A 140 0.67 -19.95 -19.31
N THR A 141 -0.38 -20.44 -18.65
CA THR A 141 -1.50 -19.64 -18.14
C THR A 141 -1.47 -19.50 -16.62
N PHE A 142 -0.35 -19.81 -15.97
CA PHE A 142 -0.25 -19.66 -14.52
C PHE A 142 -0.47 -18.19 -14.12
N TYR A 143 -1.19 -18.00 -13.02
CA TYR A 143 -1.32 -16.73 -12.34
C TYR A 143 -1.45 -16.94 -10.82
N ASP A 144 -1.05 -15.94 -10.05
CA ASP A 144 -1.25 -15.84 -8.61
C ASP A 144 -1.48 -14.38 -8.18
N LEU A 145 -2.31 -14.18 -7.17
CA LEU A 145 -2.42 -12.93 -6.43
C LEU A 145 -2.31 -13.29 -4.95
N ILE A 146 -1.34 -12.67 -4.27
CA ILE A 146 -1.10 -12.87 -2.84
C ILE A 146 -1.23 -11.52 -2.15
N ILE A 147 -1.93 -11.51 -1.02
CA ILE A 147 -2.07 -10.35 -0.12
C ILE A 147 -1.66 -10.81 1.27
N GLY A 148 -0.48 -10.40 1.71
CA GLY A 148 0.01 -10.58 3.08
C GLY A 148 -0.36 -9.39 3.94
N VAL A 149 -0.69 -9.63 5.21
CA VAL A 149 -0.99 -8.57 6.18
C VAL A 149 -0.11 -8.73 7.41
N ASP A 150 0.59 -7.68 7.75
CA ASP A 150 1.23 -7.44 9.04
C ASP A 150 0.34 -6.53 9.89
N THR A 151 -0.12 -7.04 11.04
CA THR A 151 -1.02 -6.36 11.97
C THR A 151 -0.30 -5.64 13.11
N ASP A 152 1.04 -5.64 13.10
CA ASP A 152 1.84 -5.19 14.24
C ASP A 152 2.27 -3.71 14.13
N THR A 153 1.85 -3.00 13.07
CA THR A 153 2.11 -1.56 12.84
C THR A 153 0.82 -0.74 12.94
N SER A 154 0.84 0.40 13.65
CA SER A 154 -0.27 1.36 13.71
C SER A 154 -0.02 2.61 12.84
N LEU A 155 -1.09 3.36 12.53
CA LEU A 155 -0.98 4.67 11.85
C LEU A 155 -0.03 5.61 12.60
N ASP A 156 -0.16 5.72 13.93
CA ASP A 156 0.69 6.57 14.77
C ASP A 156 2.17 6.17 14.69
N GLN A 157 2.47 4.86 14.72
CA GLN A 157 3.85 4.38 14.59
C GLN A 157 4.43 4.72 13.22
N ARG A 158 3.63 4.54 12.17
CA ARG A 158 4.01 4.91 10.82
C ARG A 158 4.21 6.42 10.67
N ALA A 159 3.34 7.22 11.29
CA ALA A 159 3.49 8.67 11.34
C ALA A 159 4.78 9.08 12.05
N ASP A 160 5.13 8.42 13.15
CA ASP A 160 6.37 8.65 13.88
C ASP A 160 7.63 8.39 13.03
N GLU A 161 7.61 7.37 12.18
CA GLU A 161 8.65 7.09 11.19
C GLU A 161 8.75 8.23 10.17
N ILE A 162 7.61 8.68 9.63
CA ILE A 162 7.54 9.79 8.66
C ILE A 162 8.04 11.09 9.28
N PHE A 163 7.66 11.40 10.52
CA PHE A 163 8.12 12.60 11.20
C PHE A 163 9.63 12.55 11.43
N SER A 164 10.15 11.40 11.85
CA SER A 164 11.59 11.20 12.04
C SER A 164 12.37 11.31 10.71
N TRP A 165 11.80 10.78 9.63
CA TRP A 165 12.32 10.98 8.29
C TRP A 165 12.33 12.48 7.91
N ALA A 166 11.22 13.19 8.12
CA ALA A 166 11.11 14.61 7.80
C ALA A 166 12.12 15.46 8.59
N GLU A 167 12.33 15.16 9.87
CA GLU A 167 13.37 15.78 10.71
C GLU A 167 14.77 15.58 10.13
N SER A 168 15.06 14.41 9.54
CA SER A 168 16.34 14.14 8.89
C SER A 168 16.52 14.89 7.57
N GLN A 169 15.44 15.07 6.80
CA GLN A 169 15.49 15.71 5.48
C GLN A 169 15.44 17.24 5.57
N TYR A 170 14.72 17.79 6.55
CA TYR A 170 14.47 19.22 6.71
C TYR A 170 14.78 19.70 8.14
N PRO A 171 16.04 19.57 8.59
CA PRO A 171 16.42 19.88 9.98
C PRO A 171 16.17 21.35 10.36
N ASP A 172 16.20 22.27 9.39
CA ASP A 172 15.91 23.70 9.62
C ASP A 172 14.43 23.97 9.93
N LEU A 173 13.53 23.10 9.45
CA LEU A 173 12.09 23.21 9.70
C LEU A 173 11.65 22.40 10.91
N PHE A 174 12.32 21.27 11.18
CA PHE A 174 11.90 20.28 12.15
C PHE A 174 13.03 19.95 13.15
N SER A 175 13.56 20.98 13.81
CA SER A 175 14.62 20.81 14.81
C SER A 175 14.07 20.45 16.19
N GLY A 176 14.82 19.65 16.96
CA GLY A 176 14.58 19.44 18.39
C GLY A 176 14.07 18.07 18.80
N HIS A 177 13.70 17.20 17.84
CA HIS A 177 13.22 15.82 18.09
C HIS A 177 12.10 15.77 19.13
N SER A 178 11.05 16.56 18.90
CA SER A 178 9.87 16.58 19.78
C SER A 178 9.23 15.20 19.87
N GLN A 179 8.74 14.82 21.05
CA GLN A 179 7.89 13.63 21.18
C GLN A 179 6.53 13.89 20.53
N SER A 180 5.98 12.86 19.90
CA SER A 180 4.61 12.89 19.38
C SER A 180 3.60 12.90 20.51
N GLN A 181 2.46 13.55 20.24
CA GLN A 181 1.37 13.68 21.19
C GLN A 181 0.03 13.76 20.46
N GLU A 182 -1.01 13.26 21.13
CA GLU A 182 -2.39 13.47 20.71
C GLU A 182 -2.82 14.91 21.01
N ILE A 183 -3.26 15.63 19.99
CA ILE A 183 -3.81 16.98 20.13
C ILE A 183 -5.31 17.02 19.84
N ALA A 184 -5.94 18.13 20.24
CA ALA A 184 -7.38 18.33 20.04
C ALA A 184 -7.77 18.13 18.57
N GLY A 185 -8.85 17.38 18.35
CA GLY A 185 -9.31 17.04 17.01
C GLY A 185 -8.83 15.68 16.48
N GLY A 186 -8.10 14.91 17.31
CA GLY A 186 -7.68 13.53 16.99
C GLY A 186 -6.53 13.49 16.00
N TYR A 187 -5.55 14.37 16.19
CA TYR A 187 -4.31 14.33 15.42
C TYR A 187 -3.21 13.76 16.29
N HIS A 188 -2.44 12.85 15.71
CA HIS A 188 -1.17 12.39 16.23
C HIS A 188 -0.06 13.33 15.69
N ALA A 189 0.56 14.16 16.53
CA ALA A 189 1.40 15.26 16.04
C ALA A 189 2.70 15.52 16.80
N ARG A 190 3.71 16.03 16.09
CA ARG A 190 4.92 16.66 16.65
C ARG A 190 4.93 18.15 16.38
N ILE A 191 5.19 18.93 17.44
CA ILE A 191 5.24 20.38 17.40
C ILE A 191 6.69 20.85 17.57
N TYR A 192 7.18 21.68 16.67
CA TYR A 192 8.54 22.20 16.64
C TYR A 192 8.51 23.68 17.03
N ALA A 193 8.71 23.94 18.33
CA ALA A 193 8.54 25.28 18.90
C ALA A 193 9.52 26.32 18.33
N ASP A 194 10.73 25.89 17.97
CA ASP A 194 11.78 26.79 17.47
C ASP A 194 11.46 27.37 16.09
N SER A 195 10.85 26.57 15.22
CA SER A 195 10.45 26.97 13.86
C SER A 195 8.99 27.44 13.78
N GLY A 196 8.18 27.11 14.79
CA GLY A 196 6.73 27.37 14.77
C GLY A 196 5.98 26.45 13.81
N THR A 197 6.52 25.27 13.49
CA THR A 197 5.88 24.31 12.60
C THR A 197 5.37 23.08 13.36
N ALA A 198 4.51 22.30 12.73
CA ALA A 198 4.14 20.97 13.22
C ALA A 198 3.91 19.99 12.06
N LEU A 199 4.15 18.71 12.35
CA LEU A 199 3.69 17.59 11.52
C LEU A 199 2.61 16.86 12.28
N GLY A 200 1.55 16.44 11.59
CA GLY A 200 0.46 15.68 12.18
C GLY A 200 -0.03 14.60 11.25
N GLU A 201 -0.51 13.50 11.80
CA GLU A 201 -1.24 12.46 11.10
C GLU A 201 -2.69 12.48 11.58
N LYS A 202 -3.60 12.21 10.65
CA LYS A 202 -5.00 11.89 10.96
C LYS A 202 -5.65 11.07 9.85
N ASN A 203 -6.15 9.89 10.19
CA ASN A 203 -6.85 8.97 9.28
C ASN A 203 -6.02 8.60 8.03
N GLY A 204 -4.71 8.46 8.19
CA GLY A 204 -3.75 8.19 7.13
C GLY A 204 -3.26 9.43 6.35
N ASP A 205 -3.87 10.60 6.54
CA ASP A 205 -3.40 11.85 5.92
C ASP A 205 -2.30 12.49 6.76
N ILE A 206 -1.24 12.97 6.12
CA ILE A 206 -0.15 13.72 6.74
C ILE A 206 -0.37 15.21 6.50
N TYR A 207 -0.32 15.97 7.60
CA TYR A 207 -0.54 17.40 7.66
C TYR A 207 0.74 18.13 8.06
N PHE A 208 0.97 19.26 7.41
CA PHE A 208 1.94 20.27 7.83
C PHE A 208 1.19 21.49 8.36
N TYR A 209 1.68 22.05 9.47
CA TYR A 209 1.19 23.30 10.05
C TYR A 209 2.31 24.33 10.14
N ASP A 210 1.98 25.57 9.78
CA ASP A 210 2.84 26.74 9.90
C ASP A 210 2.16 27.80 10.79
N ALA A 211 2.76 28.10 11.94
CA ALA A 211 2.23 29.08 12.89
C ALA A 211 2.38 30.53 12.43
N TRP A 212 3.27 30.83 11.48
CA TRP A 212 3.46 32.19 10.98
C TRP A 212 2.31 32.62 10.07
N THR A 213 1.75 31.66 9.34
CA THR A 213 0.60 31.85 8.44
C THR A 213 -0.71 31.32 9.04
N GLU A 214 -0.64 30.58 10.15
CA GLU A 214 -1.75 29.86 10.76
C GLU A 214 -2.44 28.90 9.78
N THR A 215 -1.66 28.27 8.89
CA THR A 215 -2.17 27.37 7.86
C THR A 215 -1.85 25.92 8.17
N THR A 216 -2.85 25.06 7.99
CA THR A 216 -2.69 23.60 7.94
C THR A 216 -2.95 23.13 6.52
N MET A 217 -2.09 22.25 6.00
CA MET A 217 -2.25 21.66 4.67
C MET A 217 -1.91 20.17 4.69
N ILE A 218 -2.62 19.40 3.87
CA ILE A 218 -2.26 18.00 3.59
C ILE A 218 -1.03 18.02 2.68
N VAL A 219 -0.01 17.26 3.08
CA VAL A 219 1.26 17.13 2.33
C VAL A 219 1.47 15.75 1.74
N GLY A 220 0.56 14.81 2.04
CA GLY A 220 0.56 13.45 1.51
C GLY A 220 -0.25 12.55 2.43
N THR A 221 -0.12 11.25 2.19
CA THR A 221 -0.63 10.18 3.04
C THR A 221 0.54 9.39 3.62
N VAL A 222 0.27 8.58 4.62
CA VAL A 222 1.21 7.62 5.21
C VAL A 222 1.88 6.67 4.21
N ASN A 223 1.34 6.51 3.00
CA ASN A 223 1.88 5.65 1.95
C ASN A 223 2.78 6.40 0.93
N ASP A 224 2.86 7.73 1.00
CA ASP A 224 3.56 8.54 -0.01
C ASP A 224 5.04 8.81 0.32
N PHE A 225 5.48 8.46 1.53
CA PHE A 225 6.80 8.81 2.06
C PHE A 225 7.78 7.63 2.04
N PRO A 226 9.07 7.86 1.72
CA PRO A 226 10.07 6.82 1.67
C PRO A 226 10.65 6.55 3.07
N ILE A 227 10.11 5.56 3.76
CA ILE A 227 10.49 5.13 5.12
C ILE A 227 10.89 3.66 5.15
#